data_AF-A0A9P7Z4X3-F1
#
_entry.id   AF-A0A9P7Z4X3-F1
#
_cell.length_a   1.000
_cell.length_b   1.000
_cell.length_c   1.000
_cell.angle_alpha   90.00
_cell.angle_beta   90.00
_cell.angle_gamma   90.00
#
_symmetry.space_group_name_H-M   'P 1'
#
loop_
_entity.id
_entity.type
_entity.pdbx_description
1 polymer ?
#
loop_
_entity_poly.entity_id
_entity_poly.type
_entity_poly.pdbx_seq_one_letter_code
_entity_poly.pdbx_strand_id
1 'polypeptide(L)'
;MLFTALRCIYCFYSSFHKLQTTRHGSSVVVHDKSSTDRGSATVYSEIPPRPDFSLDDTEPLQLRPFKPKYHMTMGIIECPLPELIEMDKDYISRVALRKRYMMEHPEITLQADPSIIPTVKELYIYLTSTYLPRRYPSMFRIKCNPVSSLSSCLENLVTGAEIPLTPPENPIETLKLLGSNIDEEFLLLTKDPGDDQYALNGYVLCFPSGFNTKEKFGMKLRDIHGPVPGYKEKLEKSMDRFFNRMETGRAVKRSNWSISTHERLFVPSGNHLYNGDEVEEQLVDISKVHLRCERQVLWRLPETRAIVFSFKTYMYPLQQIKDEGLGEDLAQAIDGLKEGSVPAIHFYKKGVVWGEAVKSFLRS
;
A
#
# COMPACT_ATOMS: atom_id res chain seq x y z
N MET A 1 15.54 0.81 65.92
CA MET A 1 14.07 0.69 65.92
C MET A 1 13.64 0.60 64.46
N LEU A 2 13.62 -0.63 63.95
CA LEU A 2 12.41 -1.43 63.66
C LEU A 2 11.72 -0.96 62.36
N PHE A 3 11.97 -1.62 61.21
CA PHE A 3 11.28 -2.80 60.62
C PHE A 3 10.34 -2.32 59.48
N THR A 4 10.12 -2.90 58.28
CA THR A 4 10.59 -4.11 57.58
C THR A 4 10.12 -4.07 56.10
N ALA A 5 10.86 -4.85 55.29
CA ALA A 5 10.72 -5.38 53.92
C ALA A 5 9.29 -5.63 53.34
N LEU A 6 9.05 -5.88 52.03
CA LEU A 6 9.58 -6.90 51.09
C LEU A 6 9.17 -6.49 49.64
N ARG A 7 10.05 -6.38 48.62
CA ARG A 7 10.54 -7.39 47.64
C ARG A 7 9.66 -8.62 47.35
N CYS A 8 9.40 -8.88 46.06
CA CYS A 8 9.48 -10.18 45.34
C CYS A 8 8.79 -10.05 43.95
N ILE A 9 9.18 -10.64 42.81
CA ILE A 9 10.23 -11.59 42.41
C ILE A 9 10.38 -11.49 40.87
N TYR A 10 11.62 -11.45 40.38
CA TYR A 10 12.05 -11.98 39.08
C TYR A 10 12.75 -13.32 39.37
N CYS A 11 12.52 -14.33 38.53
CA CYS A 11 13.33 -15.55 38.25
C CYS A 11 12.36 -16.61 37.67
N PHE A 12 12.69 -17.48 36.71
CA PHE A 12 13.89 -18.29 36.43
C PHE A 12 13.94 -18.59 34.89
N TYR A 13 15.03 -18.96 34.22
CA TYR A 13 16.08 -19.94 34.57
C TYR A 13 17.42 -19.62 33.90
N SER A 14 18.50 -19.99 34.58
CA SER A 14 19.91 -19.87 34.17
C SER A 14 20.57 -21.26 34.05
N SER A 15 21.51 -21.34 33.11
CA SER A 15 22.76 -22.12 33.06
C SER A 15 22.80 -23.64 33.25
N PHE A 16 23.50 -24.28 32.31
CA PHE A 16 24.57 -25.23 32.63
C PHE A 16 25.81 -24.94 31.78
N HIS A 17 26.94 -24.66 32.44
CA HIS A 17 28.29 -24.71 31.87
C HIS A 17 28.97 -25.97 32.42
N LYS A 18 29.63 -26.75 31.55
CA LYS A 18 30.70 -27.67 31.93
C LYS A 18 31.93 -27.32 31.11
N LEU A 19 32.99 -26.93 31.81
CA LEU A 19 34.36 -26.84 31.30
C LEU A 19 35.00 -28.23 31.32
N GLN A 20 35.55 -28.66 30.18
CA GLN A 20 36.65 -29.61 30.12
C GLN A 20 37.67 -29.10 29.10
N THR A 21 38.92 -29.01 29.52
CA THR A 21 40.09 -28.63 28.74
C THR A 21 40.58 -29.79 27.88
N THR A 22 40.87 -29.57 26.59
CA THR A 22 42.21 -29.72 25.96
C THR A 22 42.15 -29.81 24.42
N ARG A 23 43.14 -29.15 23.80
CA ARG A 23 43.79 -29.35 22.47
C ARG A 23 43.08 -28.97 21.16
N HIS A 24 43.62 -27.88 20.57
CA HIS A 24 43.98 -27.64 19.16
C HIS A 24 43.03 -28.12 18.05
N GLY A 25 42.40 -27.17 17.36
CA GLY A 25 41.80 -27.36 16.04
C GLY A 25 41.13 -26.07 15.56
N SER A 26 41.77 -25.37 14.62
CA SER A 26 41.28 -24.14 14.00
C SER A 26 39.84 -24.28 13.50
N SER A 27 38.93 -23.45 14.03
CA SER A 27 37.53 -23.41 13.60
C SER A 27 37.22 -22.05 12.97
N VAL A 28 36.74 -22.12 11.74
CA VAL A 28 36.25 -21.00 10.92
C VAL A 28 35.15 -20.25 11.68
N VAL A 29 35.32 -18.95 11.88
CA VAL A 29 34.29 -18.06 12.43
C VAL A 29 33.20 -17.90 11.37
N VAL A 30 32.10 -18.64 11.54
CA VAL A 30 30.83 -18.34 10.85
C VAL A 30 30.23 -17.14 11.57
N HIS A 31 30.23 -15.98 10.91
CA HIS A 31 29.48 -14.82 11.37
C HIS A 31 27.98 -15.13 11.29
N ASP A 32 27.37 -15.35 12.44
CA ASP A 32 25.92 -15.40 12.59
C ASP A 32 25.32 -14.01 12.34
N LYS A 33 24.51 -13.88 11.28
CA LYS A 33 23.79 -12.65 10.89
C LYS A 33 22.48 -12.48 11.69
N SER A 34 22.53 -12.63 13.01
CA SER A 34 21.35 -12.49 13.89
C SER A 34 21.21 -11.11 14.54
N SER A 35 22.07 -10.15 14.21
CA SER A 35 22.09 -8.81 14.84
C SER A 35 21.27 -7.73 14.14
N THR A 36 20.83 -7.92 12.89
CA THR A 36 20.08 -6.90 12.13
C THR A 36 18.57 -6.91 12.39
N ASP A 37 17.99 -8.02 12.87
CA ASP A 37 16.51 -8.14 12.96
C ASP A 37 15.91 -7.40 14.16
N ARG A 38 16.59 -7.41 15.32
CA ARG A 38 16.13 -6.71 16.53
C ARG A 38 16.06 -5.19 16.37
N GLY A 39 16.96 -4.62 15.57
CA GLY A 39 16.96 -3.18 15.27
C GLY A 39 15.84 -2.77 14.32
N SER A 40 15.26 -3.69 13.54
CA SER A 40 14.21 -3.37 12.57
C SER A 40 12.81 -3.28 13.18
N ALA A 41 12.50 -4.14 14.16
CA ALA A 41 11.25 -4.08 14.93
C ALA A 41 11.14 -2.78 15.75
N THR A 42 12.27 -2.24 16.22
CA THR A 42 12.31 -0.95 16.91
C THR A 42 12.05 0.24 15.97
N VAL A 43 12.45 0.17 14.69
CA VAL A 43 12.14 1.28 13.75
C VAL A 43 10.64 1.37 13.49
N TYR A 44 9.96 0.24 13.37
CA TYR A 44 8.50 0.24 13.18
C TYR A 44 7.74 0.77 14.40
N SER A 45 8.30 0.68 15.61
CA SER A 45 7.64 1.22 16.81
C SER A 45 7.83 2.74 16.99
N GLU A 46 8.84 3.33 16.37
CA GLU A 46 9.20 4.75 16.43
C GLU A 46 8.47 5.61 15.37
N ILE A 47 7.14 5.67 15.47
CA ILE A 47 6.32 6.54 14.60
C ILE A 47 6.05 7.88 15.30
N PRO A 48 6.64 9.01 14.83
CA PRO A 48 6.46 10.30 15.45
C PRO A 48 5.03 10.81 15.25
N PRO A 49 4.42 11.39 16.30
CA PRO A 49 3.06 11.90 16.23
C PRO A 49 2.95 13.10 15.30
N ARG A 50 1.74 13.33 14.77
CA ARG A 50 1.33 14.59 14.13
C ARG A 50 0.32 15.30 15.06
N PRO A 51 0.77 15.90 16.17
CA PRO A 51 -0.15 16.44 17.18
C PRO A 51 -1.05 17.56 16.63
N ASP A 52 -0.52 18.37 15.70
CA ASP A 52 -1.24 19.51 15.09
C ASP A 52 -2.01 19.10 13.82
N PHE A 53 -2.25 17.81 13.60
CA PHE A 53 -3.02 17.35 12.45
C PHE A 53 -4.51 17.66 12.62
N SER A 54 -5.02 18.52 11.73
CA SER A 54 -6.45 18.77 11.52
C SER A 54 -6.90 18.06 10.25
N LEU A 55 -7.91 17.19 10.37
CA LEU A 55 -8.45 16.48 9.21
C LEU A 55 -9.10 17.45 8.22
N ASP A 56 -9.93 18.35 8.74
CA ASP A 56 -10.75 19.26 7.95
C ASP A 56 -9.90 20.29 7.18
N ASP A 57 -8.74 20.66 7.72
CA ASP A 57 -7.81 21.62 7.10
C ASP A 57 -6.74 20.96 6.23
N THR A 58 -6.64 19.63 6.22
CA THR A 58 -5.63 18.93 5.41
C THR A 58 -6.17 18.64 4.02
N GLU A 59 -5.71 19.42 3.04
CA GLU A 59 -6.01 19.19 1.62
C GLU A 59 -5.43 17.87 1.10
N PRO A 60 -6.13 17.17 0.19
CA PRO A 60 -5.58 16.02 -0.51
C PRO A 60 -4.28 16.38 -1.24
N LEU A 61 -3.31 15.46 -1.25
CA LEU A 61 -2.06 15.67 -1.97
C LEU A 61 -2.32 15.99 -3.44
N GLN A 62 -1.53 16.90 -4.02
CA GLN A 62 -1.59 17.24 -5.44
C GLN A 62 -0.45 16.56 -6.20
N LEU A 63 -0.69 15.32 -6.65
CA LEU A 63 0.30 14.54 -7.40
C LEU A 63 0.36 15.01 -8.86
N ARG A 64 1.55 15.40 -9.34
CA ARG A 64 1.84 15.73 -10.75
C ARG A 64 2.99 14.87 -11.28
N PRO A 65 2.82 13.54 -11.36
CA PRO A 65 3.92 12.62 -11.66
C PRO A 65 4.23 12.49 -13.15
N PHE A 66 3.45 13.15 -14.00
CA PHE A 66 3.63 13.11 -15.45
C PHE A 66 4.95 13.77 -15.86
N LYS A 67 5.54 13.24 -16.93
CA LYS A 67 6.82 13.69 -17.49
C LYS A 67 6.68 13.77 -19.00
N PRO A 68 7.38 14.69 -19.69
CA PRO A 68 7.27 14.86 -21.14
C PRO A 68 7.58 13.59 -21.94
N LYS A 69 8.39 12.68 -21.38
CA LYS A 69 8.71 11.39 -22.00
C LYS A 69 8.49 10.25 -21.03
N TYR A 70 7.75 9.22 -21.49
CA TYR A 70 7.53 8.03 -20.68
C TYR A 70 8.76 7.12 -20.68
N HIS A 71 9.27 6.83 -19.49
CA HIS A 71 10.29 5.80 -19.29
C HIS A 71 9.76 4.72 -18.35
N MET A 72 9.70 3.49 -18.85
CA MET A 72 9.31 2.34 -18.06
C MET A 72 10.43 1.98 -17.09
N THR A 73 10.29 2.44 -15.85
CA THR A 73 11.20 2.17 -14.74
C THR A 73 10.39 1.89 -13.47
N MET A 74 11.05 1.39 -12.42
CA MET A 74 10.40 1.25 -11.11
C MET A 74 9.97 2.58 -10.51
N GLY A 75 10.64 3.70 -10.84
CA GLY A 75 10.25 5.05 -10.42
C GLY A 75 10.12 5.24 -8.91
N ILE A 76 10.79 4.38 -8.12
CA ILE A 76 10.72 4.37 -6.66
C ILE A 76 11.68 5.37 -6.05
N ILE A 77 11.22 6.02 -4.99
CA ILE A 77 12.01 6.86 -4.08
C ILE A 77 11.81 6.36 -2.65
N GLU A 78 12.66 6.79 -1.73
CA GLU A 78 12.50 6.48 -0.32
C GLU A 78 11.18 7.05 0.23
N CYS A 79 10.52 6.26 1.08
CA CYS A 79 9.33 6.66 1.83
C CYS A 79 9.66 6.61 3.31
N PRO A 80 9.68 7.75 4.02
CA PRO A 80 9.75 7.74 5.48
C PRO A 80 8.58 6.93 6.06
N LEU A 81 8.83 6.05 7.03
CA LEU A 81 7.78 5.27 7.68
C LEU A 81 6.60 6.11 8.22
N PRO A 82 6.80 7.35 8.74
CA PRO A 82 5.68 8.18 9.18
C PRO A 82 4.76 8.65 8.04
N GLU A 83 5.10 8.36 6.79
CA GLU A 83 4.32 8.65 5.58
C GLU A 83 3.76 7.38 4.92
N LEU A 84 3.73 6.23 5.60
CA LEU A 84 3.08 5.02 5.05
C LEU A 84 1.59 5.27 4.70
N ILE A 85 0.87 6.03 5.52
CA ILE A 85 -0.57 6.31 5.33
C ILE A 85 -0.80 7.82 5.35
N GLU A 86 -1.53 8.32 4.35
CA GLU A 86 -1.95 9.72 4.26
C GLU A 86 -3.42 9.89 4.68
N MET A 87 -3.68 10.93 5.46
CA MET A 87 -5.03 11.36 5.87
C MET A 87 -5.27 12.78 5.37
N ASP A 88 -6.48 13.04 4.88
CA ASP A 88 -6.91 14.32 4.32
C ASP A 88 -8.42 14.49 4.55
N LYS A 89 -8.93 15.69 4.28
CA LYS A 89 -10.34 16.07 4.50
C LYS A 89 -11.36 15.16 3.79
N ASP A 90 -10.94 14.42 2.77
CA ASP A 90 -11.82 13.50 2.04
C ASP A 90 -12.07 12.19 2.81
N TYR A 91 -11.26 11.89 3.84
CA TYR A 91 -11.25 10.64 4.60
C TYR A 91 -12.65 10.10 4.94
N ILE A 92 -13.55 10.90 5.50
CA ILE A 92 -14.88 10.45 5.93
C ILE A 92 -15.69 9.92 4.74
N SER A 93 -15.76 10.71 3.67
CA SER A 93 -16.47 10.35 2.44
C SER A 93 -15.87 9.10 1.79
N ARG A 94 -14.54 8.99 1.84
CA ARG A 94 -13.76 7.91 1.26
C ARG A 94 -14.00 6.60 1.99
N VAL A 95 -13.88 6.56 3.32
CA VAL A 95 -14.15 5.33 4.08
C VAL A 95 -15.60 4.89 4.00
N ALA A 96 -16.56 5.83 3.88
CA ALA A 96 -17.96 5.49 3.63
C ALA A 96 -18.15 4.82 2.27
N LEU A 97 -17.48 5.32 1.22
CA LEU A 97 -17.48 4.71 -0.11
C LEU A 97 -16.82 3.32 -0.11
N ARG A 98 -15.68 3.16 0.60
CA ARG A 98 -15.01 1.87 0.78
C ARG A 98 -15.93 0.82 1.41
N LYS A 99 -16.60 1.18 2.52
CA LYS A 99 -17.59 0.31 3.18
C LYS A 99 -18.69 -0.15 2.22
N ARG A 100 -19.20 0.76 1.40
CA ARG A 100 -20.22 0.44 0.38
C ARG A 100 -19.70 -0.56 -0.65
N TYR A 101 -18.54 -0.30 -1.26
CA TYR A 101 -18.00 -1.21 -2.27
C TYR A 101 -17.60 -2.58 -1.71
N MET A 102 -17.11 -2.66 -0.48
CA MET A 102 -16.86 -3.95 0.16
C MET A 102 -18.14 -4.77 0.39
N MET A 103 -19.27 -4.10 0.62
CA MET A 103 -20.57 -4.74 0.76
C MET A 103 -21.17 -5.16 -0.59
N GLU A 104 -21.09 -4.29 -1.60
CA GLU A 104 -21.66 -4.52 -2.94
C GLU A 104 -20.82 -5.49 -3.79
N HIS A 105 -19.49 -5.49 -3.59
CA HIS A 105 -18.53 -6.23 -4.39
C HIS A 105 -17.47 -6.97 -3.53
N PRO A 106 -17.88 -7.82 -2.58
CA PRO A 106 -16.97 -8.42 -1.60
C PRO A 106 -15.83 -9.20 -2.26
N GLU A 107 -16.12 -10.00 -3.28
CA GLU A 107 -15.09 -10.86 -3.91
C GLU A 107 -14.05 -10.08 -4.73
N ILE A 108 -14.38 -8.88 -5.20
CA ILE A 108 -13.44 -8.02 -5.95
C ILE A 108 -12.61 -7.17 -4.98
N THR A 109 -13.17 -6.85 -3.82
CA THR A 109 -12.59 -5.91 -2.87
C THR A 109 -11.86 -6.56 -1.71
N LEU A 110 -12.21 -7.80 -1.35
CA LEU A 110 -11.68 -8.50 -0.18
C LEU A 110 -11.40 -9.97 -0.50
N GLN A 111 -10.15 -10.38 -0.28
CA GLN A 111 -9.79 -11.80 -0.27
C GLN A 111 -8.54 -12.02 0.58
N ALA A 112 -8.43 -13.19 1.20
CA ALA A 112 -7.22 -13.61 1.88
C ALA A 112 -7.07 -15.13 1.85
N ASP A 113 -5.89 -15.60 1.47
CA ASP A 113 -5.56 -17.01 1.56
C ASP A 113 -5.40 -17.42 3.03
N PRO A 114 -5.94 -18.58 3.47
CA PRO A 114 -5.77 -19.03 4.85
C PRO A 114 -4.30 -19.11 5.32
N SER A 115 -3.36 -19.38 4.40
CA SER A 115 -1.92 -19.43 4.73
C SER A 115 -1.34 -18.10 5.18
N ILE A 116 -1.98 -16.97 4.85
CA ILE A 116 -1.49 -15.62 5.19
C ILE A 116 -2.18 -15.00 6.41
N ILE A 117 -2.93 -15.77 7.20
CA ILE A 117 -3.52 -15.30 8.47
C ILE A 117 -2.47 -14.59 9.35
N PRO A 118 -1.24 -15.11 9.55
CA PRO A 118 -0.21 -14.40 10.30
C PRO A 118 0.12 -13.01 9.73
N THR A 119 0.23 -12.90 8.40
CA THR A 119 0.51 -11.65 7.68
C THR A 119 -0.59 -10.62 7.89
N VAL A 120 -1.85 -11.04 7.77
CA VAL A 120 -3.02 -10.16 7.97
C VAL A 120 -3.06 -9.66 9.41
N LYS A 121 -2.85 -10.55 10.39
CA LYS A 121 -2.82 -10.20 11.82
C LYS A 121 -1.67 -9.24 12.14
N GLU A 122 -0.48 -9.48 11.59
CA GLU A 122 0.68 -8.61 11.81
C GLU A 122 0.43 -7.19 11.27
N LEU A 123 -0.02 -7.06 10.01
CA LEU A 123 -0.35 -5.75 9.45
C LEU A 123 -1.43 -5.05 10.29
N TYR A 124 -2.49 -5.79 10.65
CA TYR A 124 -3.60 -5.25 11.42
C TYR A 124 -3.14 -4.70 12.78
N ILE A 125 -2.39 -5.50 13.54
CA ILE A 125 -1.88 -5.12 14.85
C ILE A 125 -0.95 -3.92 14.72
N TYR A 126 -0.06 -3.93 13.73
CA TYR A 126 0.85 -2.82 13.48
C TYR A 126 0.07 -1.51 13.24
N LEU A 127 -0.92 -1.54 12.35
CA LEU A 127 -1.68 -0.34 12.01
C LEU A 127 -2.56 0.15 13.18
N THR A 128 -3.26 -0.76 13.85
CA THR A 128 -4.26 -0.40 14.87
C THR A 128 -3.66 -0.13 16.25
N SER A 129 -2.63 -0.89 16.64
CA SER A 129 -2.04 -0.80 17.98
C SER A 129 -0.79 0.07 18.04
N THR A 130 -0.17 0.37 16.89
CA THR A 130 1.06 1.17 16.83
C THR A 130 0.90 2.40 15.93
N TYR A 131 0.65 2.22 14.63
CA TYR A 131 0.78 3.30 13.65
C TYR A 131 -0.26 4.40 13.83
N LEU A 132 -1.55 4.07 13.70
CA LEU A 132 -2.64 5.05 13.72
C LEU A 132 -2.72 5.85 15.04
N PRO A 133 -2.76 5.22 16.24
CA PRO A 133 -2.87 5.96 17.49
C PRO A 133 -1.64 6.82 17.81
N ARG A 134 -0.44 6.44 17.33
CA ARG A 134 0.76 7.26 17.49
C ARG A 134 0.81 8.38 16.47
N ARG A 135 0.60 8.08 15.20
CA ARG A 135 0.76 9.02 14.08
C ARG A 135 -0.34 10.07 14.06
N TYR A 136 -1.58 9.66 14.26
CA TYR A 136 -2.78 10.50 14.14
C TYR A 136 -3.61 10.48 15.45
N PRO A 137 -3.05 10.94 16.58
CA PRO A 137 -3.71 10.87 17.89
C PRO A 137 -4.98 11.74 17.98
N SER A 138 -5.14 12.74 17.11
CA SER A 138 -6.36 13.54 16.99
C SER A 138 -7.51 12.77 16.31
N MET A 139 -7.21 11.71 15.56
CA MET A 139 -8.20 10.87 14.87
C MET A 139 -8.39 9.51 15.53
N PHE A 140 -7.34 8.95 16.14
CA PHE A 140 -7.35 7.59 16.66
C PHE A 140 -6.77 7.53 18.07
N ARG A 141 -7.51 6.87 18.97
CA ARG A 141 -7.11 6.76 20.38
C ARG A 141 -7.32 5.34 20.89
N ILE A 142 -6.32 4.80 21.60
CA ILE A 142 -6.49 3.52 22.29
C ILE A 142 -7.39 3.73 23.51
N LYS A 143 -8.48 2.97 23.57
CA LYS A 143 -9.38 2.87 24.71
C LYS A 143 -9.13 1.53 25.40
N CYS A 144 -8.38 1.58 26.50
CA CYS A 144 -8.12 0.41 27.33
C CYS A 144 -9.32 0.12 28.23
N ASN A 145 -9.75 -1.14 28.29
CA ASN A 145 -10.70 -1.59 29.31
C ASN A 145 -9.90 -2.21 30.48
N PRO A 146 -9.98 -1.63 31.70
CA PRO A 146 -9.19 -2.08 32.84
C PRO A 146 -9.59 -3.47 33.36
N VAL A 147 -10.76 -3.98 32.97
CA VAL A 147 -11.30 -5.27 33.43
C VAL A 147 -10.95 -6.40 32.46
N SER A 148 -10.83 -6.11 31.17
CA SER A 148 -10.47 -7.11 30.16
C SER A 148 -9.73 -6.47 28.98
N SER A 149 -8.49 -6.90 28.75
CA SER A 149 -7.70 -6.49 27.59
C SER A 149 -8.39 -6.85 26.26
N LEU A 150 -9.20 -7.92 26.25
CA LEU A 150 -10.01 -8.35 25.09
C LEU A 150 -11.09 -7.33 24.71
N SER A 151 -11.47 -6.44 25.63
CA SER A 151 -12.43 -5.36 25.40
C SER A 151 -11.75 -4.02 25.09
N SER A 152 -10.43 -4.00 24.85
CA SER A 152 -9.72 -2.80 24.44
C SER A 152 -9.83 -2.61 22.92
N CYS A 153 -10.04 -1.37 22.50
CA CYS A 153 -10.22 -1.01 21.10
C CYS A 153 -9.40 0.24 20.72
N LEU A 154 -9.15 0.39 19.43
CA LEU A 154 -8.80 1.66 18.83
C LEU A 154 -10.10 2.38 18.48
N GLU A 155 -10.34 3.49 19.16
CA GLU A 155 -11.45 4.39 18.86
C GLU A 155 -11.06 5.32 17.70
N ASN A 156 -11.87 5.33 16.66
CA ASN A 156 -11.80 6.28 15.57
C ASN A 156 -12.67 7.49 15.92
N LEU A 157 -12.04 8.56 16.42
CA LEU A 157 -12.70 9.75 16.94
C LEU A 157 -13.48 10.52 15.87
N VAL A 158 -13.12 10.34 14.60
CA VAL A 158 -13.76 11.00 13.46
C VAL A 158 -15.07 10.31 13.08
N THR A 159 -15.11 8.98 13.10
CA THR A 159 -16.27 8.20 12.65
C THR A 159 -17.09 7.59 13.80
N GLY A 160 -16.57 7.64 15.03
CA GLY A 160 -17.11 6.95 16.20
C GLY A 160 -16.93 5.42 16.17
N ALA A 161 -16.18 4.87 15.22
CA ALA A 161 -15.99 3.43 15.12
C ALA A 161 -15.06 2.90 16.23
N GLU A 162 -15.43 1.78 16.85
CA GLU A 162 -14.57 1.04 17.77
C GLU A 162 -13.95 -0.16 17.04
N ILE A 163 -12.62 -0.18 16.92
CA ILE A 163 -11.87 -1.19 16.17
C ILE A 163 -11.16 -2.10 17.19
N PRO A 164 -11.47 -3.42 17.26
CA PRO A 164 -10.86 -4.30 18.24
C PRO A 164 -9.32 -4.33 18.13
N LEU A 165 -8.58 -4.24 19.24
CA LEU A 165 -7.11 -4.38 19.17
C LEU A 165 -6.66 -5.82 18.92
N THR A 166 -7.50 -6.79 19.28
CA THR A 166 -7.32 -8.20 18.90
C THR A 166 -7.96 -8.43 17.53
N PRO A 167 -7.19 -8.82 16.50
CA PRO A 167 -7.75 -9.08 15.17
C PRO A 167 -8.75 -10.26 15.23
N PRO A 168 -9.86 -10.19 14.46
CA PRO A 168 -10.72 -11.34 14.25
C PRO A 168 -9.95 -12.57 13.74
N GLU A 169 -10.46 -13.77 14.01
CA GLU A 169 -9.85 -15.01 13.48
C GLU A 169 -10.00 -15.13 11.96
N ASN A 170 -11.10 -14.60 11.39
CA ASN A 170 -11.28 -14.56 9.95
C ASN A 170 -10.40 -13.43 9.34
N PRO A 171 -9.45 -13.77 8.45
CA PRO A 171 -8.57 -12.76 7.84
C PRO A 171 -9.33 -11.76 6.95
N ILE A 172 -10.44 -12.18 6.32
CA ILE A 172 -11.26 -11.29 5.48
C ILE A 172 -11.95 -10.22 6.33
N GLU A 173 -12.51 -10.59 7.49
CA GLU A 173 -13.09 -9.62 8.42
C GLU A 173 -12.03 -8.67 9.01
N THR A 174 -10.82 -9.18 9.23
CA THR A 174 -9.68 -8.36 9.67
C THR A 174 -9.30 -7.32 8.59
N LEU A 175 -9.21 -7.73 7.32
CA LEU A 175 -8.95 -6.82 6.20
C LEU A 175 -10.09 -5.81 5.98
N LYS A 176 -11.34 -6.23 6.16
CA LYS A 176 -12.51 -5.37 6.09
C LYS A 176 -12.48 -4.26 7.14
N LEU A 177 -12.01 -4.56 8.37
CA LEU A 177 -11.81 -3.55 9.40
C LEU A 177 -10.76 -2.50 9.00
N LEU A 178 -9.66 -2.92 8.36
CA LEU A 178 -8.68 -1.98 7.79
C LEU A 178 -9.28 -1.13 6.68
N GLY A 179 -9.91 -1.75 5.68
CA GLY A 179 -10.53 -1.02 4.56
C GLY A 179 -11.67 -0.08 4.99
N SER A 180 -12.33 -0.37 6.12
CA SER A 180 -13.41 0.44 6.67
C SER A 180 -12.93 1.67 7.44
N ASN A 181 -11.64 1.76 7.76
CA ASN A 181 -11.09 2.80 8.64
C ASN A 181 -9.80 3.44 8.10
N ILE A 182 -9.28 2.97 6.97
CA ILE A 182 -8.07 3.49 6.35
C ILE A 182 -8.35 3.65 4.87
N ASP A 183 -8.10 4.86 4.37
CA ASP A 183 -8.26 5.19 2.95
C ASP A 183 -7.04 4.80 2.10
N GLU A 184 -6.62 3.54 2.23
CA GLU A 184 -5.51 2.94 1.50
C GLU A 184 -5.95 1.55 1.04
N GLU A 185 -5.59 1.19 -0.19
CA GLU A 185 -5.63 -0.20 -0.61
C GLU A 185 -4.45 -0.94 0.02
N PHE A 186 -4.63 -2.21 0.39
CA PHE A 186 -3.56 -3.07 0.86
C PHE A 186 -3.56 -4.35 0.06
N LEU A 187 -2.45 -4.64 -0.61
CA LEU A 187 -2.19 -5.88 -1.32
C LEU A 187 -1.03 -6.60 -0.61
N LEU A 188 -1.29 -7.81 -0.14
CA LEU A 188 -0.38 -8.61 0.66
C LEU A 188 0.33 -9.61 -0.25
N LEU A 189 1.62 -9.41 -0.39
CA LEU A 189 2.47 -10.19 -1.27
C LEU A 189 3.33 -11.12 -0.44
N THR A 190 3.13 -12.42 -0.61
CA THR A 190 3.89 -13.46 0.09
C THR A 190 4.57 -14.40 -0.90
N LYS A 191 5.48 -15.24 -0.40
CA LYS A 191 6.10 -16.30 -1.18
C LYS A 191 5.84 -17.64 -0.52
N ASP A 192 5.80 -18.66 -1.36
CA ASP A 192 5.86 -20.04 -0.89
C ASP A 192 7.29 -20.36 -0.43
N PRO A 193 7.47 -21.23 0.57
CA PRO A 193 8.80 -21.68 0.98
C PRO A 193 9.61 -22.23 -0.19
N GLY A 194 10.79 -21.66 -0.43
CA GLY A 194 11.68 -22.07 -1.53
C GLY A 194 11.42 -21.38 -2.87
N ASP A 195 10.36 -20.57 -2.99
CA ASP A 195 10.11 -19.72 -4.16
C ASP A 195 10.81 -18.36 -3.99
N ASP A 196 11.33 -17.81 -5.09
CA ASP A 196 11.87 -16.47 -5.15
C ASP A 196 10.86 -15.44 -5.65
N GLN A 197 9.66 -15.86 -6.06
CA GLN A 197 8.62 -15.02 -6.63
C GLN A 197 7.47 -14.75 -5.65
N TYR A 198 7.03 -13.49 -5.63
CA TYR A 198 5.88 -13.05 -4.83
C TYR A 198 4.56 -13.31 -5.56
N ALA A 199 3.54 -13.74 -4.81
CA ALA A 199 2.16 -13.85 -5.25
C ALA A 199 1.24 -12.93 -4.44
N LEU A 200 0.12 -12.52 -5.04
CA LEU A 200 -0.94 -11.79 -4.36
C LEU A 200 -1.84 -12.74 -3.57
N ASN A 201 -1.60 -12.85 -2.26
CA ASN A 201 -2.29 -13.83 -1.40
C ASN A 201 -3.27 -13.20 -0.42
N GLY A 202 -3.41 -11.87 -0.41
CA GLY A 202 -4.52 -11.20 0.25
C GLY A 202 -4.64 -9.75 -0.16
N TYR A 203 -5.83 -9.18 -0.04
CA TYR A 203 -6.05 -7.78 -0.33
C TYR A 203 -7.31 -7.20 0.33
N VAL A 204 -7.25 -5.90 0.57
CA VAL A 204 -8.41 -5.01 0.58
C VAL A 204 -8.18 -3.94 -0.48
N LEU A 205 -8.98 -3.97 -1.55
CA LEU A 205 -8.83 -3.12 -2.74
C LEU A 205 -10.19 -2.59 -3.20
N CYS A 206 -10.57 -1.42 -2.71
CA CYS A 206 -11.86 -0.79 -2.97
C CYS A 206 -11.89 0.11 -4.22
N PHE A 207 -10.74 0.55 -4.73
CA PHE A 207 -10.68 1.44 -5.90
C PHE A 207 -9.82 0.87 -7.02
N PRO A 208 -10.21 -0.27 -7.64
CA PRO A 208 -9.51 -0.81 -8.80
C PRO A 208 -9.60 0.14 -10.00
N SER A 209 -8.61 0.06 -10.89
CA SER A 209 -8.54 0.86 -12.11
C SER A 209 -8.28 -0.01 -13.34
N GLY A 210 -9.34 -0.53 -13.94
CA GLY A 210 -9.29 -1.30 -15.19
C GLY A 210 -8.80 -2.72 -15.05
N PHE A 211 -8.92 -3.31 -13.84
CA PHE A 211 -8.63 -4.72 -13.60
C PHE A 211 -9.50 -5.26 -12.48
N ASN A 212 -9.82 -6.55 -12.56
CA ASN A 212 -10.55 -7.26 -11.53
C ASN A 212 -9.57 -7.93 -10.56
N THR A 213 -9.53 -7.49 -9.31
CA THR A 213 -8.59 -8.01 -8.30
C THR A 213 -8.79 -9.50 -8.02
N LYS A 214 -10.04 -10.00 -8.11
CA LYS A 214 -10.36 -11.42 -7.94
C LYS A 214 -9.58 -12.30 -8.91
N GLU A 215 -9.50 -11.87 -10.16
CA GLU A 215 -8.78 -12.59 -11.22
C GLU A 215 -7.25 -12.55 -11.03
N LYS A 216 -6.73 -11.65 -10.18
CA LYS A 216 -5.30 -11.52 -9.89
C LYS A 216 -4.89 -12.27 -8.61
N PHE A 217 -5.86 -12.75 -7.84
CA PHE A 217 -5.61 -13.45 -6.59
C PHE A 217 -4.86 -14.78 -6.84
N GLY A 218 -3.87 -15.06 -6.01
CA GLY A 218 -3.00 -16.25 -6.11
C GLY A 218 -1.97 -16.20 -7.25
N MET A 219 -2.06 -15.22 -8.16
CA MET A 219 -1.10 -15.09 -9.26
C MET A 219 0.24 -14.54 -8.77
N LYS A 220 1.32 -14.97 -9.40
CA LYS A 220 2.66 -14.40 -9.20
C LYS A 220 2.71 -13.01 -9.83
N LEU A 221 3.55 -12.12 -9.29
CA LEU A 221 3.67 -10.74 -9.79
C LEU A 221 3.96 -10.66 -11.29
N ARG A 222 4.81 -11.55 -11.82
CA ARG A 222 5.10 -11.61 -13.26
C ARG A 222 3.86 -11.89 -14.10
N ASP A 223 2.95 -12.72 -13.61
CA ASP A 223 1.75 -13.13 -14.33
C ASP A 223 0.68 -12.05 -14.24
N ILE A 224 0.57 -11.37 -13.09
CA ILE A 224 -0.29 -10.20 -12.91
C ILE A 224 0.08 -9.09 -13.90
N HIS A 225 1.38 -8.86 -14.08
CA HIS A 225 1.92 -7.81 -14.95
C HIS A 225 2.14 -8.27 -16.40
N GLY A 226 1.93 -9.55 -16.73
CA GLY A 226 2.10 -10.08 -18.09
C GLY A 226 1.40 -9.28 -19.19
N PRO A 227 0.19 -8.72 -18.96
CA PRO A 227 -0.50 -7.88 -19.95
C PRO A 227 0.12 -6.48 -20.16
N VAL A 228 1.02 -6.02 -19.27
CA VAL A 228 1.60 -4.67 -19.34
C VAL A 228 2.69 -4.65 -20.42
N PRO A 229 2.58 -3.82 -21.47
CA PRO A 229 3.56 -3.82 -22.56
C PRO A 229 4.97 -3.54 -22.05
N GLY A 230 5.95 -4.33 -22.48
CA GLY A 230 7.37 -4.14 -22.12
C GLY A 230 7.74 -4.55 -20.69
N TYR A 231 6.80 -5.01 -19.86
CA TYR A 231 7.08 -5.39 -18.48
C TYR A 231 8.15 -6.49 -18.37
N LYS A 232 7.98 -7.58 -19.14
CA LYS A 232 8.89 -8.73 -19.11
C LYS A 232 10.32 -8.34 -19.49
N GLU A 233 10.46 -7.51 -20.53
CA GLU A 233 11.75 -7.12 -21.08
C GLU A 233 12.43 -6.03 -20.27
N LYS A 234 11.67 -5.10 -19.67
CA LYS A 234 12.20 -3.88 -19.06
C LYS A 234 12.17 -3.88 -17.53
N LEU A 235 11.20 -4.56 -16.90
CA LEU A 235 10.94 -4.44 -15.46
C LEU A 235 11.07 -5.73 -14.67
N GLU A 236 10.58 -6.86 -15.16
CA GLU A 236 10.42 -8.11 -14.40
C GLU A 236 11.65 -8.44 -13.54
N LYS A 237 12.82 -8.63 -14.17
CA LYS A 237 14.06 -8.96 -13.45
C LYS A 237 14.48 -7.91 -12.42
N SER A 238 14.21 -6.63 -12.69
CA SER A 238 14.56 -5.55 -11.76
C SER A 238 13.61 -5.49 -10.57
N MET A 239 12.31 -5.73 -10.82
CA MET A 239 11.27 -5.79 -9.81
C MET A 239 11.49 -7.01 -8.90
N ASP A 240 11.72 -8.20 -9.46
CA ASP A 240 11.98 -9.41 -8.67
C ASP A 240 13.18 -9.23 -7.74
N ARG A 241 14.30 -8.72 -8.28
CA ARG A 241 15.49 -8.43 -7.45
C ARG A 241 15.21 -7.40 -6.37
N PHE A 242 14.44 -6.36 -6.67
CA PHE A 242 14.09 -5.33 -5.71
C PHE A 242 13.23 -5.90 -4.57
N PHE A 243 12.17 -6.63 -4.90
CA PHE A 243 11.28 -7.26 -3.94
C PHE A 243 12.03 -8.29 -3.09
N ASN A 244 13.00 -9.01 -3.65
CA ASN A 244 13.80 -9.99 -2.89
C ASN A 244 14.79 -9.35 -1.92
N ARG A 245 15.25 -8.13 -2.23
CA ARG A 245 16.25 -7.40 -1.42
C ARG A 245 15.64 -6.38 -0.47
N MET A 246 14.36 -6.06 -0.59
CA MET A 246 13.70 -5.09 0.29
C MET A 246 13.89 -5.50 1.76
N GLU A 247 14.36 -4.59 2.58
CA GLU A 247 14.64 -4.80 4.01
C GLU A 247 13.45 -4.37 4.86
N THR A 248 13.39 -4.86 6.09
CA THR A 248 12.48 -4.34 7.12
C THR A 248 12.97 -2.98 7.63
N GLY A 249 12.06 -2.15 8.11
CA GLY A 249 12.37 -0.81 8.62
C GLY A 249 12.59 0.24 7.52
N ARG A 250 12.38 -0.13 6.25
CA ARG A 250 12.48 0.76 5.10
C ARG A 250 11.23 0.64 4.24
N ALA A 251 10.77 1.77 3.71
CA ALA A 251 9.70 1.82 2.74
C ALA A 251 10.14 2.60 1.51
N VAL A 252 9.51 2.30 0.38
CA VAL A 252 9.64 3.09 -0.85
C VAL A 252 8.28 3.55 -1.30
N LYS A 253 8.24 4.68 -2.00
CA LYS A 253 7.03 5.19 -2.64
C LYS A 253 7.29 5.52 -4.10
N ARG A 254 6.22 5.54 -4.89
CA ARG A 254 6.19 6.05 -6.26
C ARG A 254 4.81 6.61 -6.56
N SER A 255 4.70 7.29 -7.68
CA SER A 255 3.40 7.64 -8.25
C SER A 255 3.18 6.91 -9.58
N ASN A 256 1.99 6.38 -9.74
CA ASN A 256 1.47 5.95 -11.04
C ASN A 256 0.35 6.92 -11.46
N TRP A 257 0.17 7.11 -12.76
CA TRP A 257 -0.89 7.97 -13.27
C TRP A 257 -1.53 7.42 -14.54
N SER A 258 -2.78 7.80 -14.77
CA SER A 258 -3.57 7.56 -15.97
C SER A 258 -4.62 8.66 -16.12
N ILE A 259 -5.32 8.67 -17.25
CA ILE A 259 -6.52 9.47 -17.44
C ILE A 259 -7.73 8.56 -17.29
N SER A 260 -8.71 9.02 -16.51
CA SER A 260 -10.04 8.39 -16.41
C SER A 260 -11.06 9.30 -17.09
N THR A 261 -11.88 8.75 -17.98
CA THR A 261 -12.95 9.51 -18.68
C THR A 261 -14.25 9.62 -17.88
N HIS A 262 -14.16 9.37 -16.57
CA HIS A 262 -15.25 9.41 -15.62
C HIS A 262 -14.73 9.75 -14.21
N GLU A 263 -15.61 10.09 -13.30
CA GLU A 263 -15.29 10.41 -11.89
C GLU A 263 -15.24 9.18 -10.95
N ARG A 264 -15.60 7.99 -11.44
CA ARG A 264 -15.71 6.78 -10.61
C ARG A 264 -14.35 6.30 -10.09
N LEU A 265 -14.33 5.92 -8.82
CA LEU A 265 -13.15 5.35 -8.16
C LEU A 265 -13.06 3.82 -8.28
N PHE A 266 -14.20 3.12 -8.24
CA PHE A 266 -14.30 1.67 -8.44
C PHE A 266 -14.51 1.34 -9.92
N VAL A 267 -13.48 0.81 -10.55
CA VAL A 267 -13.47 0.47 -11.98
C VAL A 267 -12.79 -0.88 -12.18
N PRO A 268 -13.53 -2.01 -12.07
CA PRO A 268 -12.94 -3.34 -12.16
C PRO A 268 -12.60 -3.77 -13.60
N SER A 269 -12.93 -2.97 -14.61
CA SER A 269 -12.63 -3.24 -16.02
C SER A 269 -12.70 -1.95 -16.86
N GLY A 270 -12.15 -1.97 -18.07
CA GLY A 270 -12.41 -0.93 -19.09
C GLY A 270 -11.49 0.30 -19.09
N ASN A 271 -10.58 0.46 -18.13
CA ASN A 271 -9.55 1.52 -18.12
C ASN A 271 -8.24 1.14 -18.83
N HIS A 272 -8.12 -0.10 -19.32
CA HIS A 272 -7.00 -0.54 -20.14
C HIS A 272 -7.51 -1.16 -21.44
N LEU A 273 -6.67 -1.09 -22.48
CA LEU A 273 -6.84 -1.88 -23.71
C LEU A 273 -5.69 -2.88 -23.82
N TYR A 274 -5.99 -4.06 -24.33
CA TYR A 274 -5.06 -5.14 -24.58
C TYR A 274 -4.92 -5.38 -26.09
N ASN A 275 -3.81 -6.02 -26.49
CA ASN A 275 -3.58 -6.28 -27.91
C ASN A 275 -4.70 -7.15 -28.49
N GLY A 276 -5.34 -6.68 -29.55
CA GLY A 276 -6.51 -7.32 -30.16
C GLY A 276 -7.85 -6.76 -29.73
N ASP A 277 -7.91 -5.87 -28.73
CA ASP A 277 -9.14 -5.17 -28.37
C ASP A 277 -9.56 -4.23 -29.50
N GLU A 278 -10.87 -4.21 -29.80
CA GLU A 278 -11.46 -3.23 -30.71
C GLU A 278 -11.51 -1.85 -30.02
N VAL A 279 -11.15 -0.82 -30.79
CA VAL A 279 -11.22 0.57 -30.32
C VAL A 279 -12.56 1.14 -30.75
N GLU A 280 -13.47 1.27 -29.79
CA GLU A 280 -14.71 2.01 -30.00
C GLU A 280 -14.44 3.51 -30.00
N GLU A 281 -14.91 4.22 -31.02
CA GLU A 281 -15.00 5.68 -30.98
C GLU A 281 -16.01 6.09 -29.91
N GLN A 282 -15.56 6.88 -28.94
CA GLN A 282 -16.39 7.34 -27.83
C GLN A 282 -16.27 8.85 -27.70
N LEU A 283 -17.41 9.53 -27.59
CA LEU A 283 -17.43 10.95 -27.25
C LEU A 283 -16.93 11.14 -25.81
N VAL A 284 -15.82 11.85 -25.66
CA VAL A 284 -15.22 12.14 -24.37
C VAL A 284 -15.84 13.39 -23.77
N ASP A 285 -16.65 13.22 -22.74
CA ASP A 285 -17.17 14.31 -21.92
C ASP A 285 -16.06 14.85 -21.01
N ILE A 286 -15.38 15.91 -21.47
CA ILE A 286 -14.25 16.54 -20.78
C ILE A 286 -14.57 16.92 -19.33
N SER A 287 -15.82 17.30 -19.02
CA SER A 287 -16.22 17.68 -17.66
C SER A 287 -16.08 16.54 -16.65
N LYS A 288 -16.06 15.28 -17.12
CA LYS A 288 -15.91 14.08 -16.30
C LYS A 288 -14.50 13.50 -16.35
N VAL A 289 -13.60 14.08 -17.15
CA VAL A 289 -12.24 13.56 -17.29
C VAL A 289 -11.38 14.01 -16.11
N HIS A 290 -10.68 13.04 -15.53
CA HIS A 290 -9.81 13.25 -14.39
C HIS A 290 -8.41 12.69 -14.67
N LEU A 291 -7.39 13.41 -14.21
CA LEU A 291 -6.09 12.83 -13.94
C LEU A 291 -6.21 11.93 -12.71
N ARG A 292 -6.07 10.62 -12.91
CA ARG A 292 -6.04 9.64 -11.84
C ARG A 292 -4.60 9.38 -11.45
N CYS A 293 -4.28 9.52 -10.16
CA CYS A 293 -2.96 9.20 -9.63
C CYS A 293 -3.05 8.26 -8.45
N GLU A 294 -2.07 7.38 -8.33
CA GLU A 294 -1.93 6.46 -7.20
C GLU A 294 -0.61 6.77 -6.50
N ARG A 295 -0.69 7.13 -5.21
CA ARG A 295 0.47 7.17 -4.33
C ARG A 295 0.71 5.76 -3.83
N GLN A 296 1.69 5.10 -4.43
CA GLN A 296 2.02 3.71 -4.20
C GLN A 296 3.15 3.60 -3.18
N VAL A 297 2.99 2.77 -2.15
CA VAL A 297 3.97 2.52 -1.09
C VAL A 297 4.23 1.03 -0.96
N LEU A 298 5.50 0.67 -0.80
CA LEU A 298 5.93 -0.71 -0.56
C LEU A 298 6.81 -0.76 0.69
N TRP A 299 6.49 -1.67 1.60
CA TRP A 299 7.33 -1.96 2.77
C TRP A 299 7.22 -3.44 3.15
N ARG A 300 8.19 -3.90 3.93
CA ARG A 300 8.23 -5.29 4.41
C ARG A 300 7.86 -5.39 5.88
N LEU A 301 6.91 -6.26 6.20
CA LEU A 301 6.55 -6.59 7.58
C LEU A 301 7.71 -7.30 8.32
N PRO A 302 7.99 -6.93 9.58
CA PRO A 302 9.15 -7.45 10.32
C PRO A 302 9.10 -8.96 10.58
N GLU A 303 7.96 -9.51 10.98
CA GLU A 303 7.84 -10.89 11.45
C GLU A 303 7.58 -11.85 10.29
N THR A 304 6.53 -11.61 9.50
CA THR A 304 6.14 -12.51 8.39
C THR A 304 6.97 -12.30 7.14
N ARG A 305 7.74 -11.20 7.07
CA ARG A 305 8.55 -10.81 5.91
C ARG A 305 7.73 -10.59 4.63
N ALA A 306 6.40 -10.56 4.72
CA ALA A 306 5.54 -10.24 3.59
C ALA A 306 5.75 -8.79 3.13
N ILE A 307 5.54 -8.55 1.84
CA ILE A 307 5.56 -7.20 1.28
C ILE A 307 4.14 -6.68 1.29
N VAL A 308 3.94 -5.53 1.89
CA VAL A 308 2.69 -4.79 1.80
C VAL A 308 2.86 -3.78 0.67
N PHE A 309 2.02 -3.93 -0.34
CA PHE A 309 1.85 -2.93 -1.38
C PHE A 309 0.58 -2.16 -1.06
N SER A 310 0.72 -0.90 -0.63
CA SER A 310 -0.42 -0.02 -0.43
C SER A 310 -0.49 1.07 -1.48
N PHE A 311 -1.70 1.57 -1.71
CA PHE A 311 -1.83 2.82 -2.43
C PHE A 311 -3.11 3.58 -2.10
N LYS A 312 -3.01 4.91 -2.12
CA LYS A 312 -4.14 5.82 -2.12
C LYS A 312 -4.32 6.45 -3.49
N THR A 313 -5.57 6.42 -3.97
CA THR A 313 -5.97 6.98 -5.26
C THR A 313 -6.47 8.41 -5.10
N TYR A 314 -5.98 9.30 -5.95
CA TYR A 314 -6.43 10.68 -6.09
C TYR A 314 -6.97 10.91 -7.49
N MET A 315 -8.04 11.70 -7.60
CA MET A 315 -8.68 12.07 -8.86
C MET A 315 -8.71 13.59 -8.96
N TYR A 316 -8.06 14.17 -9.97
CA TYR A 316 -8.03 15.62 -10.18
C TYR A 316 -8.79 15.94 -11.47
N PRO A 317 -9.82 16.81 -11.43
CA PRO A 317 -10.48 17.27 -12.65
C PRO A 317 -9.46 17.88 -13.62
N LEU A 318 -9.59 17.65 -14.92
CA LEU A 318 -8.65 18.25 -15.88
C LEU A 318 -8.65 19.78 -15.84
N GLN A 319 -9.80 20.40 -15.54
CA GLN A 319 -9.90 21.84 -15.37
C GLN A 319 -8.91 22.34 -14.30
N GLN A 320 -8.77 21.62 -13.17
CA GLN A 320 -7.81 21.98 -12.13
C GLN A 320 -6.37 21.99 -12.68
N ILE A 321 -5.97 20.97 -13.45
CA ILE A 321 -4.61 20.89 -14.03
C ILE A 321 -4.37 22.05 -14.99
N LYS A 322 -5.40 22.43 -15.75
CA LYS A 322 -5.35 23.57 -16.67
C LYS A 322 -5.23 24.90 -15.93
N ASP A 323 -6.03 25.11 -14.89
CA ASP A 323 -6.02 26.33 -14.07
C ASP A 323 -4.70 26.52 -13.32
N GLU A 324 -4.02 25.42 -12.99
CA GLU A 324 -2.66 25.42 -12.43
C GLU A 324 -1.57 25.80 -13.45
N GLY A 325 -1.92 25.98 -14.74
CA GLY A 325 -0.99 26.29 -15.82
C GLY A 325 -0.21 25.07 -16.35
N LEU A 326 -0.58 23.86 -15.94
CA LEU A 326 0.10 22.60 -16.29
C LEU A 326 -0.53 21.90 -17.50
N GLY A 327 -1.39 22.59 -18.25
CA GLY A 327 -2.09 22.05 -19.41
C GLY A 327 -1.13 21.52 -20.48
N GLU A 328 -0.13 22.32 -20.86
CA GLU A 328 0.86 21.92 -21.85
C GLU A 328 1.75 20.77 -21.35
N ASP A 329 2.15 20.78 -20.08
CA ASP A 329 2.99 19.72 -19.51
C ASP A 329 2.28 18.36 -19.51
N LEU A 330 1.00 18.32 -19.14
CA LEU A 330 0.20 17.09 -19.21
C LEU A 330 -0.04 16.68 -20.66
N ALA A 331 -0.30 17.62 -21.57
CA ALA A 331 -0.48 17.32 -22.98
C ALA A 331 0.78 16.71 -23.61
N GLN A 332 1.97 17.26 -23.30
CA GLN A 332 3.25 16.70 -23.70
C GLN A 332 3.49 15.32 -23.08
N ALA A 333 3.11 15.11 -21.82
CA ALA A 333 3.24 13.79 -21.21
C ALA A 333 2.35 12.73 -21.87
N ILE A 334 1.17 13.12 -22.38
CA ILE A 334 0.27 12.25 -23.15
C ILE A 334 0.93 11.87 -24.49
N ASP A 335 1.50 12.85 -25.20
CA ASP A 335 2.29 12.60 -26.42
C ASP A 335 3.50 11.71 -26.12
N GLY A 336 4.17 11.96 -24.99
CA GLY A 336 5.30 11.22 -24.45
C GLY A 336 5.03 9.75 -24.13
N LEU A 337 3.77 9.32 -24.02
CA LEU A 337 3.42 7.89 -23.93
C LEU A 337 3.76 7.16 -25.24
N LYS A 338 3.60 7.81 -26.41
CA LYS A 338 3.93 7.25 -27.73
C LYS A 338 5.43 7.33 -28.02
N GLU A 339 6.08 8.38 -27.56
CA GLU A 339 7.50 8.66 -27.88
C GLU A 339 8.49 8.03 -26.89
N GLY A 340 7.96 7.47 -25.80
CA GLY A 340 8.72 6.92 -24.69
C GLY A 340 9.42 5.59 -24.97
N SER A 341 9.96 4.98 -23.91
CA SER A 341 10.68 3.71 -23.99
C SER A 341 9.82 2.50 -24.36
N VAL A 342 8.49 2.63 -24.24
CA VAL A 342 7.50 1.59 -24.58
C VAL A 342 6.26 2.27 -25.20
N PRO A 343 6.26 2.59 -26.51
CA PRO A 343 5.15 3.29 -27.18
C PRO A 343 3.78 2.64 -27.01
N ALA A 344 3.73 1.30 -26.91
CA ALA A 344 2.51 0.54 -26.70
C ALA A 344 1.78 0.89 -25.38
N ILE A 345 2.44 1.57 -24.43
CA ILE A 345 1.80 2.02 -23.20
C ILE A 345 0.68 3.04 -23.46
N HIS A 346 0.79 3.82 -24.54
CA HIS A 346 -0.26 4.75 -24.95
C HIS A 346 -1.56 3.99 -25.25
N PHE A 347 -1.48 2.90 -26.01
CA PHE A 347 -2.63 2.04 -26.30
C PHE A 347 -3.15 1.38 -25.01
N TYR A 348 -2.25 0.80 -24.21
CA TYR A 348 -2.61 0.16 -22.95
C TYR A 348 -3.37 1.08 -21.99
N LYS A 349 -2.95 2.35 -21.86
CA LYS A 349 -3.64 3.38 -21.04
C LYS A 349 -4.84 4.03 -21.73
N LYS A 350 -5.32 3.47 -22.85
CA LYS A 350 -6.43 3.98 -23.68
C LYS A 350 -6.22 5.37 -24.27
N GLY A 351 -4.98 5.84 -24.39
CA GLY A 351 -4.67 7.15 -24.98
C GLY A 351 -5.22 7.31 -26.40
N VAL A 352 -5.42 6.21 -27.14
CA VAL A 352 -6.05 6.25 -28.48
C VAL A 352 -7.51 6.70 -28.47
N VAL A 353 -8.21 6.54 -27.34
CA VAL A 353 -9.62 6.93 -27.19
C VAL A 353 -9.74 8.38 -26.71
N TRP A 354 -9.00 8.74 -25.66
CA TRP A 354 -9.17 10.04 -24.99
C TRP A 354 -8.09 11.07 -25.30
N GLY A 355 -6.96 10.67 -25.89
CA GLY A 355 -5.76 11.48 -26.00
C GLY A 355 -5.95 12.81 -26.72
N GLU A 356 -6.58 12.80 -27.89
CA GLU A 356 -6.75 14.03 -28.68
C GLU A 356 -7.75 14.99 -28.05
N ALA A 357 -8.90 14.49 -27.55
CA ALA A 357 -9.89 15.32 -26.86
C ALA A 357 -9.30 15.99 -25.61
N VAL A 358 -8.55 15.23 -24.81
CA VAL A 358 -7.90 15.73 -23.59
C VAL A 358 -6.82 16.76 -23.90
N LYS A 359 -5.93 16.48 -24.86
CA LYS A 359 -4.88 17.44 -25.25
C LYS A 359 -5.47 18.73 -25.82
N SER A 360 -6.52 18.62 -26.64
CA SER A 360 -7.21 19.79 -27.20
C SER A 360 -7.76 20.70 -26.10
N PHE A 361 -8.43 20.12 -25.09
CA PHE A 361 -8.92 20.89 -23.95
C PHE A 361 -7.80 21.52 -23.10
N LEU A 362 -6.72 20.77 -22.83
CA LEU A 362 -5.60 21.25 -22.01
C LEU A 362 -4.86 22.43 -22.66
N ARG A 363 -4.87 22.51 -23.99
CA ARG A 363 -4.18 23.54 -24.80
C ARG A 363 -5.07 24.70 -25.23
N SER A 364 -6.37 24.68 -24.91
CA SER A 364 -7.34 25.70 -25.37
C SER A 364 -7.41 26.97 -24.55
#